data_AF-A0A7C1KZV3-F1
#
_entry.id   AF-A0A7C1KZV3-F1
#
_cell.length_a   1.000
_cell.length_b   1.000
_cell.length_c   1.000
_cell.angle_alpha   90.00
_cell.angle_beta   90.00
_cell.angle_gamma   90.00
#
_symmetry.space_group_name_H-M   'P 1'
#
loop_
_entity.id
_entity.type
_entity.pdbx_description
1 polymer ?
#
loop_
_entity_poly.entity_id
_entity_poly.type
_entity_poly.pdbx_seq_one_letter_code
_entity_poly.pdbx_strand_id
1 'polypeptide(L)'
;MNKEKQRSNLEIHFEWYLAELVAAGYVTEWMSQLPGWMLFVKAEYVYTKQLKTKRKEIKAVIPGLSKMEYTPDFRIVWTPEAKGIFWQNFYSGRKLKSPFFIENEFILEAYVEIKPGFDQHNMTRTVQPKIRWVWEKFGSYVQIITPEKLFEQTFTPARYLFCDKIATRKRKIKYPVRTLRDYLKEEIP
;
A
#
# COMPACT_ATOMS: atom_id res chain seq x y z
N MET A 1 -17.71 -17.08 -6.54
CA MET A 1 -16.95 -17.71 -5.44
C MET A 1 -15.63 -16.97 -5.34
N ASN A 2 -15.52 -15.97 -4.47
CA ASN A 2 -14.31 -15.17 -4.31
C ASN A 2 -13.23 -16.08 -3.70
N LYS A 3 -12.11 -16.25 -4.40
CA LYS A 3 -10.90 -16.81 -3.79
C LYS A 3 -10.45 -15.79 -2.74
N GLU A 4 -10.53 -16.15 -1.46
CA GLU A 4 -9.91 -15.35 -0.41
C GLU A 4 -8.44 -15.16 -0.76
N LYS A 5 -8.03 -13.90 -0.96
CA LYS A 5 -6.62 -13.56 -1.20
C LYS A 5 -5.84 -13.97 0.05
N GLN A 6 -4.99 -14.99 -0.08
CA GLN A 6 -4.08 -15.37 0.98
C GLN A 6 -3.15 -14.19 1.28
N ARG A 7 -3.23 -13.64 2.49
CA ARG A 7 -2.41 -12.48 2.90
C ARG A 7 -0.94 -12.85 2.92
N SER A 8 -0.10 -11.95 2.44
CA SER A 8 1.35 -12.13 2.54
C SER A 8 1.83 -11.90 3.99
N ASN A 9 2.91 -12.56 4.40
CA ASN A 9 3.48 -12.33 5.74
C ASN A 9 3.84 -10.85 5.98
N LEU A 10 4.24 -10.14 4.92
CA LEU A 10 4.58 -8.71 5.00
C LEU A 10 3.35 -7.84 5.29
N GLU A 11 2.21 -8.14 4.66
CA GLU A 11 0.94 -7.48 4.98
C GLU A 11 0.57 -7.72 6.45
N ILE A 12 0.72 -8.95 6.95
CA ILE A 12 0.46 -9.28 8.37
C ILE A 12 1.39 -8.50 9.30
N HIS A 13 2.68 -8.37 8.96
CA HIS A 13 3.62 -7.60 9.76
C HIS A 13 3.26 -6.12 9.80
N PHE A 14 2.79 -5.57 8.68
CA PHE A 14 2.29 -4.20 8.62
C PHE A 14 0.97 -4.03 9.41
N GLU A 15 0.09 -5.03 9.42
CA GLU A 15 -1.12 -5.01 10.26
C GLU A 15 -0.77 -4.93 11.75
N TRP A 16 0.28 -5.61 12.21
CA TRP A 16 0.75 -5.48 13.60
C TRP A 16 1.21 -4.06 13.94
N TYR A 17 1.84 -3.39 12.98
CA TYR A 17 2.24 -1.99 13.11
C TYR A 17 1.03 -1.06 13.24
N LEU A 18 0.04 -1.23 12.35
CA LEU A 18 -1.19 -0.45 12.41
C LEU A 18 -2.00 -0.73 13.67
N ALA A 19 -2.04 -1.97 14.15
CA ALA A 19 -2.75 -2.33 15.38
C ALA A 19 -2.19 -1.61 16.61
N GLU A 20 -0.87 -1.47 16.72
CA GLU A 20 -0.24 -0.70 17.80
C GLU A 20 -0.53 0.79 17.69
N LEU A 21 -0.55 1.34 16.47
CA LEU A 21 -0.93 2.74 16.25
C LEU A 21 -2.40 3.01 16.58
N VAL A 22 -3.30 2.08 16.29
CA VAL A 22 -4.71 2.15 16.71
C VAL A 22 -4.80 2.12 18.23
N ALA A 23 -4.12 1.18 18.88
CA ALA A 23 -4.11 1.07 20.34
C ALA A 23 -3.55 2.32 21.03
N ALA A 24 -2.62 3.03 20.38
CA ALA A 24 -2.03 4.26 20.86
C ALA A 24 -2.81 5.54 20.46
N GLY A 25 -3.86 5.44 19.65
CA GLY A 25 -4.70 6.57 19.24
C GLY A 25 -4.17 7.42 18.09
N TYR A 26 -3.20 6.92 17.31
CA TYR A 26 -2.66 7.62 16.13
C TYR A 26 -3.35 7.24 14.82
N VAL A 27 -4.03 6.08 14.79
CA VAL A 27 -4.83 5.61 13.67
C VAL A 27 -6.25 5.36 14.16
N THR A 28 -7.23 5.92 13.45
CA THR A 28 -8.66 5.69 13.73
C THR A 28 -9.05 4.28 13.29
N GLU A 29 -8.76 3.97 12.03
CA GLU A 29 -9.04 2.67 11.42
C GLU A 29 -8.10 2.43 10.25
N TRP A 30 -8.04 1.18 9.81
CA TRP A 30 -7.41 0.80 8.56
C TRP A 30 -8.23 -0.28 7.87
N MET A 31 -8.15 -0.31 6.54
CA MET A 31 -8.85 -1.30 5.72
C MET A 31 -7.84 -1.98 4.81
N SER A 32 -7.92 -3.31 4.74
CA SER A 32 -7.32 -4.10 3.67
C SER A 32 -8.41 -4.57 2.70
N GLN A 33 -8.02 -5.13 1.55
CA GLN A 33 -8.95 -5.60 0.52
C GLN A 33 -9.87 -4.49 -0.03
N LEU A 34 -9.26 -3.37 -0.41
CA LEU A 34 -9.98 -2.22 -0.95
C LEU A 34 -10.70 -2.53 -2.28
N PRO A 35 -11.73 -1.75 -2.64
CA PRO A 35 -12.20 -1.73 -4.02
C PRO A 35 -11.09 -1.26 -4.96
N GLY A 36 -10.99 -1.86 -6.14
CA GLY A 36 -10.00 -1.46 -7.14
C GLY A 36 -10.40 -0.21 -7.90
N TRP A 37 -9.41 0.64 -8.19
CA TRP A 37 -9.56 1.77 -9.09
C TRP A 37 -9.47 1.33 -10.54
N MET A 38 -10.48 1.71 -11.32
CA MET A 38 -10.52 1.47 -12.76
C MET A 38 -9.55 2.43 -13.48
N LEU A 39 -8.33 1.97 -13.75
CA LEU A 39 -7.35 2.78 -14.46
C LEU A 39 -7.60 2.80 -15.96
N PHE A 40 -8.05 1.70 -16.54
CA PHE A 40 -8.36 1.60 -17.96
C PHE A 40 -9.42 0.52 -18.20
N VAL A 41 -10.44 0.79 -19.01
CA VAL A 41 -11.55 -0.16 -19.21
C VAL A 41 -11.17 -1.28 -20.17
N LYS A 42 -10.85 -0.93 -21.42
CA LYS A 42 -10.26 -1.74 -22.51
C LYS A 42 -10.55 -1.02 -23.82
N ALA A 43 -9.75 -1.23 -24.85
CA ALA A 43 -10.07 -0.80 -26.20
C ALA A 43 -10.36 -2.01 -27.08
N GLU A 44 -11.42 -1.93 -27.88
CA GLU A 44 -11.88 -3.03 -28.74
C GLU A 44 -11.93 -2.58 -30.20
N TYR A 45 -11.70 -3.52 -31.11
CA TYR A 45 -11.89 -3.34 -32.55
C TYR A 45 -12.75 -4.46 -33.10
N VAL A 46 -13.44 -4.17 -34.21
CA VAL A 46 -14.28 -5.14 -34.93
C VAL A 46 -13.55 -5.56 -36.19
N TYR A 47 -13.49 -6.87 -36.46
CA TYR A 47 -13.00 -7.40 -37.73
C TYR A 47 -13.87 -8.56 -38.22
N THR A 48 -13.92 -8.73 -39.53
CA THR A 48 -14.68 -9.81 -40.17
C THR A 48 -13.77 -11.01 -40.39
N LYS A 49 -14.10 -12.14 -39.76
CA LYS A 49 -13.43 -13.42 -40.00
C LYS A 49 -14.21 -14.20 -41.06
N GLN A 50 -13.56 -14.48 -42.19
CA GLN A 50 -14.08 -15.39 -43.21
C GLN A 50 -13.93 -16.84 -42.69
N LEU A 51 -15.05 -17.53 -42.54
CA LEU A 51 -15.12 -18.98 -42.30
C LEU A 51 -15.39 -19.69 -43.64
N LYS A 52 -15.22 -21.02 -43.68
CA LYS A 52 -15.41 -21.81 -44.91
C LYS A 52 -16.74 -21.54 -45.63
N THR A 53 -17.82 -21.29 -44.88
CA THR A 53 -19.17 -21.09 -45.44
C THR A 53 -19.84 -19.75 -45.07
N LYS A 54 -19.24 -18.94 -44.19
CA LYS A 54 -19.88 -17.76 -43.59
C LYS A 54 -18.88 -16.64 -43.28
N ARG A 55 -19.34 -15.41 -43.24
CA ARG A 55 -18.60 -14.28 -42.63
C ARG A 55 -19.12 -14.06 -41.21
N LYS A 56 -18.23 -13.86 -40.25
CA LYS A 56 -18.58 -13.56 -38.86
C LYS A 56 -17.82 -12.32 -38.41
N GLU A 57 -18.53 -11.30 -37.91
CA GLU A 57 -17.91 -10.18 -37.22
C GLU A 57 -17.46 -10.61 -35.81
N ILE A 58 -16.26 -10.22 -35.45
CA ILE A 58 -15.64 -10.53 -34.16
C ILE A 58 -15.19 -9.21 -33.53
N LYS A 59 -15.64 -8.97 -32.29
CA LYS A 59 -15.09 -7.94 -31.40
C LYS A 59 -13.86 -8.52 -30.70
N ALA A 60 -12.71 -7.89 -30.85
CA ALA A 60 -11.47 -8.28 -30.20
C ALA A 60 -10.87 -7.09 -29.44
N VAL A 61 -10.19 -7.39 -28.33
CA VAL A 61 -9.44 -6.38 -27.56
C VAL A 61 -8.16 -6.05 -28.31
N ILE A 62 -7.86 -4.76 -28.46
CA ILE A 62 -6.59 -4.32 -29.05
C ILE A 62 -5.44 -4.82 -28.15
N PRO A 63 -4.45 -5.56 -28.69
CA PRO A 63 -3.33 -6.06 -27.89
C PRO A 63 -2.64 -4.93 -27.10
N GLY A 64 -2.43 -5.15 -25.79
CA GLY A 64 -1.85 -4.16 -24.89
C GLY A 64 -2.85 -3.15 -24.30
N LEU A 65 -4.08 -3.05 -24.83
CA LEU A 65 -5.15 -2.19 -24.32
C LEU A 65 -6.24 -3.00 -23.61
N SER A 66 -5.81 -3.94 -22.78
CA SER A 66 -6.69 -4.68 -21.88
C SER A 66 -7.09 -3.84 -20.66
N LYS A 67 -8.18 -4.23 -20.00
CA LYS A 67 -8.60 -3.65 -18.71
C LYS A 67 -7.43 -3.56 -17.73
N MET A 68 -7.27 -2.40 -17.10
CA MET A 68 -6.30 -2.16 -16.05
C MET A 68 -7.03 -1.66 -14.81
N GLU A 69 -6.81 -2.38 -13.71
CA GLU A 69 -7.32 -2.05 -12.39
C GLU A 69 -6.15 -2.04 -11.40
N TYR A 70 -6.28 -1.24 -10.36
CA TYR A 70 -5.28 -1.16 -9.31
C TYR A 70 -5.93 -1.02 -7.93
N THR A 71 -5.47 -1.84 -7.01
CA THR A 71 -6.00 -1.92 -5.64
C THR A 71 -4.81 -1.82 -4.70
N PRO A 72 -4.69 -0.74 -3.92
CA PRO A 72 -3.69 -0.66 -2.86
C PRO A 72 -3.92 -1.76 -1.83
N ASP A 73 -2.87 -2.14 -1.10
CA ASP A 73 -2.98 -3.15 -0.06
C ASP A 73 -3.74 -2.60 1.17
N PHE A 74 -3.51 -1.33 1.52
CA PHE A 74 -4.13 -0.69 2.70
C PHE A 74 -4.63 0.73 2.43
N ARG A 75 -5.73 1.09 3.09
CA ARG A 75 -6.18 2.46 3.38
C ARG A 75 -6.04 2.67 4.88
N ILE A 76 -5.41 3.76 5.29
CA ILE A 76 -5.19 4.11 6.69
C ILE A 76 -5.90 5.42 6.96
N VAL A 77 -6.73 5.50 7.98
CA VAL A 77 -7.38 6.72 8.45
C VAL A 77 -6.68 7.18 9.72
N TRP A 78 -5.95 8.29 9.62
CA TRP A 78 -5.15 8.86 10.69
C TRP A 78 -5.99 9.72 11.63
N THR A 79 -5.49 9.89 12.86
CA THR A 79 -5.98 10.93 13.76
C THR A 79 -5.20 12.23 13.56
N PRO A 80 -5.76 13.40 13.91
CA PRO A 80 -5.03 14.67 13.89
C PRO A 80 -3.75 14.65 14.74
N GLU A 81 -3.73 13.89 15.84
CA GLU A 81 -2.61 13.77 16.79
C GLU A 81 -1.39 13.11 16.14
N ALA A 82 -1.56 12.36 15.05
CA ALA A 82 -0.47 11.75 14.31
C ALA A 82 0.27 12.72 13.38
N LYS A 83 -0.20 13.97 13.23
CA LYS A 83 0.38 14.98 12.34
C LYS A 83 1.80 15.32 12.77
N GLY A 84 2.72 15.28 11.82
CA GLY A 84 4.13 15.59 12.04
C GLY A 84 4.94 14.43 12.64
N ILE A 85 4.29 13.46 13.28
CA ILE A 85 4.92 12.26 13.83
C ILE A 85 4.89 11.15 12.77
N PHE A 86 3.68 10.70 12.40
CA PHE A 86 3.52 9.61 11.44
C PHE A 86 3.19 10.12 10.05
N TRP A 87 2.43 11.21 9.92
CA TRP A 87 2.03 11.71 8.61
C TRP A 87 2.35 13.19 8.40
N GLN A 88 2.57 13.56 7.14
CA GLN A 88 2.75 14.93 6.69
C GLN A 88 1.89 15.21 5.44
N ASN A 89 1.35 16.43 5.34
CA ASN A 89 0.65 16.85 4.14
C ASN A 89 1.63 17.17 2.99
N PHE A 90 1.37 16.64 1.78
CA PHE A 90 2.19 16.87 0.58
C PHE A 90 2.38 18.34 0.23
N TYR A 91 1.34 19.15 0.45
CA TYR A 91 1.28 20.56 0.10
C TYR A 91 1.66 21.47 1.26
N SER A 92 2.23 20.93 2.34
CA SER A 92 2.68 21.71 3.50
C SER A 92 3.81 22.71 3.21
N GLY A 93 4.42 22.66 2.02
CA GLY A 93 5.57 23.49 1.64
C GLY A 93 6.87 23.13 2.36
N ARG A 94 6.85 22.10 3.22
CA ARG A 94 8.01 21.61 3.97
C ARG A 94 8.63 20.41 3.25
N LYS A 95 9.92 20.16 3.51
CA LYS A 95 10.58 18.93 3.06
C LYS A 95 9.82 17.73 3.61
N LEU A 96 9.50 16.76 2.74
CA LEU A 96 8.84 15.52 3.11
C LEU A 96 9.80 14.66 3.95
N LYS A 97 9.46 14.45 5.22
CA LYS A 97 10.26 13.69 6.18
C LYS A 97 9.47 12.63 6.93
N SER A 98 8.16 12.82 7.10
CA SER A 98 7.34 11.87 7.84
C SER A 98 7.27 10.50 7.13
N PRO A 99 7.04 9.42 7.90
CA PRO A 99 6.92 8.08 7.33
C PRO A 99 5.78 7.95 6.31
N PHE A 100 4.67 8.67 6.54
CA PHE A 100 3.49 8.67 5.68
C PHE A 100 3.18 10.06 5.13
N PHE A 101 2.52 10.09 3.97
CA PHE A 101 2.08 11.31 3.33
C PHE A 101 0.60 11.25 3.01
N ILE A 102 -0.08 12.38 3.19
CA ILE A 102 -1.49 12.56 2.83
C ILE A 102 -1.65 13.79 1.93
N GLU A 103 -2.68 13.79 1.10
CA GLU A 103 -2.94 14.88 0.15
C GLU A 103 -3.78 15.98 0.79
N ASN A 104 -4.71 15.63 1.68
CA ASN A 104 -5.74 16.54 2.17
C ASN A 104 -5.81 16.52 3.70
N GLU A 105 -5.70 17.67 4.37
CA GLU A 105 -5.80 17.74 5.84
C GLU A 105 -7.24 17.57 6.37
N PHE A 106 -8.25 17.65 5.49
CA PHE A 106 -9.64 17.35 5.83
C PHE A 106 -10.00 15.86 5.66
N ILE A 107 -9.21 15.14 4.86
CA ILE A 107 -9.37 13.71 4.61
C ILE A 107 -8.06 13.05 5.00
N LEU A 108 -7.95 12.65 6.27
CA LEU A 108 -6.73 12.13 6.88
C LEU A 108 -6.46 10.67 6.46
N GLU A 109 -6.42 10.43 5.16
CA GLU A 109 -6.27 9.11 4.57
C GLU A 109 -4.93 8.95 3.88
N ALA A 110 -4.31 7.78 4.03
CA ALA A 110 -3.16 7.36 3.23
C ALA A 110 -3.45 6.01 2.57
N TYR A 111 -3.00 5.86 1.32
CA TYR A 111 -3.03 4.59 0.60
C TYR A 111 -1.64 4.00 0.52
N VAL A 112 -1.53 2.70 0.77
CA VAL A 112 -0.25 2.01 0.87
C VAL A 112 -0.22 0.75 0.02
N GLU A 113 0.88 0.55 -0.68
CA GLU A 113 1.27 -0.71 -1.33
C GLU A 113 2.44 -1.32 -0.57
N ILE A 114 2.30 -2.58 -0.14
CA ILE A 114 3.38 -3.30 0.53
C ILE A 114 4.28 -3.98 -0.49
N LYS A 115 5.60 -3.81 -0.30
CA LYS A 115 6.63 -4.46 -1.11
C LYS A 115 7.75 -5.04 -0.24
N PRO A 116 8.34 -6.18 -0.64
CA PRO A 116 9.53 -6.69 0.01
C PRO A 116 10.70 -5.70 -0.15
N GLY A 117 11.66 -5.73 0.78
CA GLY A 117 12.83 -4.85 0.71
C GLY A 117 13.77 -5.18 -0.45
N PHE A 118 13.75 -6.42 -0.93
CA PHE A 118 14.51 -6.88 -2.09
C PHE A 118 13.54 -7.25 -3.22
N ASP A 119 13.67 -6.56 -4.36
CA ASP A 119 12.79 -6.74 -5.52
C ASP A 119 13.32 -7.86 -6.44
N GLN A 120 13.12 -9.12 -6.02
CA GLN A 120 13.26 -10.25 -6.94
C GLN A 120 12.17 -10.10 -8.01
N HIS A 121 12.58 -9.86 -9.26
CA HIS A 121 11.75 -9.75 -10.47
C HIS A 121 11.21 -8.37 -10.85
N ASN A 122 11.74 -7.28 -10.29
CA ASN A 122 11.44 -5.91 -10.75
C ASN A 122 9.93 -5.58 -10.70
N MET A 123 9.22 -6.15 -9.72
CA MET A 123 7.78 -5.97 -9.54
C MET A 123 7.43 -4.53 -9.19
N THR A 124 8.35 -3.80 -8.54
CA THR A 124 8.17 -2.38 -8.22
C THR A 124 8.00 -1.55 -9.48
N ARG A 125 8.71 -1.89 -10.56
CA ARG A 125 8.59 -1.21 -11.87
C ARG A 125 7.18 -1.29 -12.45
N THR A 126 6.45 -2.38 -12.21
CA THR A 126 5.09 -2.57 -12.73
C THR A 126 4.05 -1.77 -11.94
N VAL A 127 4.32 -1.49 -10.66
CA VAL A 127 3.39 -0.76 -9.79
C VAL A 127 3.50 0.75 -10.00
N GLN A 128 4.70 1.29 -10.18
CA GLN A 128 4.91 2.75 -10.31
C GLN A 128 4.05 3.42 -11.41
N PRO A 129 3.92 2.88 -12.64
CA PRO A 129 3.02 3.45 -13.64
C PRO A 129 1.58 3.49 -13.17
N LYS A 130 1.10 2.45 -12.47
CA LYS A 130 -0.26 2.41 -11.95
C LYS A 130 -0.48 3.49 -10.89
N ILE A 131 0.47 3.68 -9.98
CA ILE A 131 0.40 4.75 -8.97
C ILE A 131 0.32 6.12 -9.64
N ARG A 132 1.10 6.38 -10.69
CA ARG A 132 1.01 7.64 -11.45
C ARG A 132 -0.37 7.83 -12.08
N TRP A 133 -0.96 6.77 -12.62
CA TRP A 133 -2.32 6.80 -13.17
C TRP A 133 -3.38 7.02 -12.09
N VAL A 134 -3.22 6.45 -10.89
CA VAL A 134 -4.12 6.75 -9.77
C VAL A 134 -4.05 8.22 -9.42
N TRP A 135 -2.84 8.75 -9.27
CA TRP A 135 -2.62 10.16 -8.97
C TRP A 135 -3.28 11.05 -10.02
N GLU A 136 -3.03 10.79 -11.30
CA GLU A 136 -3.58 11.58 -12.40
C GLU A 136 -5.11 11.52 -12.47
N LYS A 137 -5.71 10.34 -12.26
CA LYS A 137 -7.16 10.14 -12.44
C LYS A 137 -8.01 10.45 -11.21
N PHE A 138 -7.48 10.18 -10.02
CA PHE A 138 -8.22 10.24 -8.76
C PHE A 138 -7.61 11.22 -7.75
N GLY A 139 -6.41 11.75 -8.00
CA GLY A 139 -5.74 12.68 -7.09
C GLY A 139 -5.21 12.02 -5.81
N SER A 140 -5.15 10.69 -5.75
CA SER A 140 -4.66 9.94 -4.59
C SER A 140 -3.26 9.38 -4.85
N TYR A 141 -2.34 9.59 -3.91
CA TYR A 141 -1.02 8.98 -3.93
C TYR A 141 -1.06 7.65 -3.18
N VAL A 142 -0.37 6.66 -3.74
CA VAL A 142 -0.19 5.36 -3.09
C VAL A 142 1.27 5.22 -2.76
N GLN A 143 1.57 5.16 -1.47
CA GLN A 143 2.93 5.06 -0.98
C GLN A 143 3.40 3.60 -0.98
N ILE A 144 4.57 3.36 -1.57
CA ILE A 144 5.20 2.04 -1.49
C ILE A 144 5.93 1.94 -0.15
N ILE A 145 5.56 0.95 0.66
CA ILE A 145 6.16 0.71 1.96
C ILE A 145 6.85 -0.65 1.99
N THR A 146 8.06 -0.65 2.53
CA THR A 146 8.74 -1.88 2.98
C THR A 146 8.65 -1.92 4.50
N PRO A 147 7.89 -2.86 5.10
CA PRO A 147 7.67 -2.89 6.54
C PRO A 147 8.95 -2.86 7.37
N GLU A 148 9.97 -3.64 7.00
CA GLU A 148 11.24 -3.65 7.74
C GLU A 148 11.95 -2.28 7.76
N LYS A 149 11.95 -1.55 6.63
CA LYS A 149 12.52 -0.20 6.55
C LYS A 149 11.70 0.80 7.36
N LEU A 150 10.38 0.67 7.31
CA LEU A 150 9.49 1.49 8.14
C LEU A 150 9.74 1.25 9.63
N PHE A 151 9.93 0.00 10.04
CA PHE A 151 10.18 -0.35 11.45
C PHE A 151 11.54 0.14 11.94
N GLU A 152 12.56 0.08 11.08
CA GLU A 152 13.87 0.65 11.35
C GLU A 152 13.80 2.18 11.50
N GLN A 153 13.05 2.86 10.62
CA GLN A 153 12.88 4.31 10.64
C GLN A 153 12.00 4.83 11.78
N THR A 154 11.06 4.00 12.25
CA THR A 154 10.09 4.37 13.29
C THR A 154 10.25 3.48 14.52
N PHE A 155 9.34 2.52 14.70
CA PHE A 155 9.35 1.54 15.78
C PHE A 155 9.05 0.15 15.24
N THR A 156 9.45 -0.86 16.01
CA THR A 156 9.16 -2.26 15.72
C THR A 156 7.94 -2.71 16.50
N PRO A 157 6.89 -3.27 15.85
CA PRO A 157 5.76 -3.81 16.57
C PRO A 157 6.20 -4.91 17.54
N ALA A 158 5.70 -4.89 18.77
CA ALA A 158 5.97 -5.86 19.81
C ALA A 158 5.73 -7.30 19.31
N ARG A 159 4.68 -7.53 18.50
CA ARG A 159 4.41 -8.84 17.92
C ARG A 159 5.49 -9.29 16.93
N TYR A 160 6.09 -8.36 16.18
CA TYR A 160 7.13 -8.64 15.18
C TYR A 160 8.45 -9.14 15.80
N LEU A 161 8.68 -8.87 17.08
CA LEU A 161 9.85 -9.34 17.83
C LEU A 161 9.93 -10.87 17.93
N PHE A 162 8.85 -11.57 17.64
CA PHE A 162 8.75 -13.02 17.70
C PHE A 162 8.53 -13.65 16.32
N CYS A 163 8.94 -14.90 16.16
CA CYS A 163 8.73 -15.67 14.94
C CYS A 163 7.24 -16.01 14.76
N ASP A 164 6.77 -16.00 13.50
CA ASP A 164 5.35 -16.20 13.18
C ASP A 164 4.84 -17.57 13.65
N LYS A 165 5.64 -18.62 13.45
CA LYS A 165 5.29 -20.02 13.78
C LYS A 165 5.50 -20.39 15.26
N ILE A 166 6.39 -19.69 15.97
CA ILE A 166 6.79 -20.03 17.33
C ILE A 166 6.86 -18.75 18.14
N ALA A 167 5.81 -18.50 18.93
CA ALA A 167 5.64 -17.24 19.67
C ALA A 167 6.75 -16.99 20.71
N THR A 168 7.41 -18.02 21.22
CA THR A 168 8.50 -17.90 22.21
C THR A 168 9.86 -17.59 21.58
N ARG A 169 10.04 -17.85 20.27
CA ARG A 169 11.32 -17.65 19.59
C ARG A 169 11.42 -16.22 19.11
N LYS A 170 12.45 -15.50 19.56
CA LYS A 170 12.76 -14.14 19.08
C LYS A 170 13.16 -14.16 17.60
N ARG A 171 12.68 -13.18 16.84
CA ARG A 171 13.07 -12.93 15.45
C ARG A 171 14.49 -12.36 15.40
N LYS A 172 15.28 -12.77 14.41
CA LYS A 172 16.59 -12.18 14.15
C LYS A 172 16.40 -10.87 13.39
N ILE A 173 16.50 -9.75 14.10
CA ILE A 173 16.38 -8.39 13.55
C ILE A 173 17.78 -7.81 13.34
N LYS A 174 18.00 -7.11 12.21
CA LYS A 174 19.32 -6.61 11.80
C LYS A 174 19.51 -5.10 12.04
N TYR A 175 18.52 -4.44 12.64
CA TYR A 175 18.53 -3.01 12.94
C TYR A 175 18.23 -2.77 14.44
N PRO A 176 18.54 -1.59 15.00
CA PRO A 176 18.21 -1.26 16.37
C PRO A 176 16.69 -1.27 16.59
N VAL A 177 16.23 -2.11 17.53
CA VAL A 177 14.81 -2.22 17.85
C VAL A 177 14.40 -1.05 18.75
N ARG A 178 13.40 -0.29 18.31
CA ARG A 178 12.76 0.79 19.08
C ARG A 178 11.31 0.44 19.36
N THR A 179 10.84 0.71 20.57
CA THR A 179 9.41 0.60 20.90
C THR A 179 8.67 1.85 20.43
N LEU A 180 7.35 1.77 20.27
CA LEU A 180 6.54 2.94 19.96
C LEU A 180 6.77 4.07 20.99
N ARG A 181 6.82 3.72 22.28
CA ARG A 181 7.06 4.69 23.35
C ARG A 181 8.41 5.39 23.21
N ASP A 182 9.46 4.66 22.84
CA ASP A 182 10.79 5.26 22.70
C ASP A 182 10.87 6.14 21.46
N TYR A 183 10.26 5.71 20.34
CA TYR A 183 10.14 6.54 19.14
C TYR A 183 9.41 7.86 19.42
N LEU A 184 8.30 7.82 20.18
CA LEU A 184 7.55 9.02 20.52
C LEU A 184 8.33 10.02 21.39
N LYS A 185 9.24 9.57 22.26
CA LYS A 185 10.09 10.47 23.05
C LYS A 185 11.13 11.21 22.21
N GLU A 186 11.51 10.65 21.05
CA GLU A 186 12.48 11.26 20.14
C GLU A 186 11.81 12.30 19.23
N GLU A 187 10.55 12.06 18.83
CA GLU A 187 9.81 12.90 17.88
C GLU A 187 8.96 14.00 18.54
N ILE A 188 8.55 13.80 19.80
CA ILE A 188 7.83 14.81 20.59
C ILE A 188 8.86 15.56 21.45
N PRO A 189 9.19 16.82 21.13
CA PRO A 189 10.14 17.62 21.90
C PRO A 189 9.64 17.95 23.31
#